data_AF-A0A7T1X3L8-F1
#
_entry.id   AF-A0A7T1X3L8-F1
#
_cell.length_a   1.000
_cell.length_b   1.000
_cell.length_c   1.000
_cell.angle_alpha   90.00
_cell.angle_beta   90.00
_cell.angle_gamma   90.00
#
_symmetry.space_group_name_H-M   'P 1'
#
loop_
_entity.id
_entity.type
_entity.pdbx_description
1 polymer ?
#
loop_
_entity_poly.entity_id
_entity_poly.type
_entity_poly.pdbx_seq_one_letter_code
_entity_poly.pdbx_strand_id
1 'polypeptide(L)'
;MNADYSDYQLNLQSTPADGSILPHLLLFGVQMIALIAPPFHHRKTLLASSIVILAIVSNINRFTDDPGLAQFFSLAWPHYLSILEKVLGAPYPGPETTLWRIDRPPYEALQLTSFGPRKLIWAFVIWFNLRGIRWNYQVQNIPAEHVPGNSKWRFLLDRFLTFIRLLLMADLLGNLAAFNFYSGDEVNSRLLTVRHDRFVCQLYRTASVGMIPYTFMNLQYVGGAILWVLFGFSQPADWPPFFGRLAQVTSVRAFWGKFWHQMIRRVFIPISHTLPTTNLANDSFRRSMFTLDLRVTCSIYQPG
;
A
#
# COMPACT_ATOMS: atom_id res chain seq x y z
N MET A 1 15.36 36.26 20.75
CA MET A 1 15.01 35.59 19.48
C MET A 1 15.96 34.41 19.17
N ASN A 2 16.53 33.72 20.18
CA ASN A 2 17.64 32.77 20.01
C ASN A 2 17.40 31.38 20.64
N ALA A 3 16.18 31.04 21.06
CA ALA A 3 15.89 29.72 21.65
C ALA A 3 15.41 28.69 20.60
N ASP A 4 14.65 29.12 19.58
CA ASP A 4 14.13 28.20 18.56
C ASP A 4 15.26 27.61 17.68
N TYR A 5 16.27 28.42 17.33
CA TYR A 5 17.34 27.97 16.43
C TYR A 5 18.21 26.84 17.01
N SER A 6 18.37 26.72 18.33
CA SER A 6 19.17 25.64 18.92
C SER A 6 18.46 24.29 18.89
N ASP A 7 17.13 24.26 19.07
CA ASP A 7 16.35 23.03 18.99
C ASP A 7 16.23 22.50 17.55
N TYR A 8 16.19 23.39 16.56
CA TYR A 8 16.31 22.98 15.15
C TYR A 8 17.69 22.38 14.83
N GLN A 9 18.76 22.91 15.43
CA GLN A 9 20.12 22.41 15.23
C GLN A 9 20.37 21.08 15.96
N LEU A 10 19.77 20.85 17.13
CA LEU A 10 19.80 19.57 17.84
C LEU A 10 19.12 18.44 17.04
N ASN A 11 18.10 18.77 16.25
CA ASN A 11 17.42 17.82 15.35
C ASN A 11 18.16 17.57 14.02
N LEU A 12 19.37 18.13 13.83
CA LEU A 12 20.24 17.88 12.65
C LEU A 12 21.23 16.74 12.86
N GLN A 13 21.39 16.23 14.09
CA GLN A 13 22.16 15.02 14.31
C GLN A 13 21.30 13.82 13.90
N SER A 14 21.61 13.25 12.75
CA SER A 14 21.09 11.95 12.33
C SER A 14 21.46 10.92 13.40
N THR A 15 20.52 10.61 14.28
CA THR A 15 20.71 9.52 15.25
C THR A 15 20.77 8.23 14.45
N PRO A 16 21.87 7.44 14.55
CA PRO A 16 22.03 6.23 13.77
C PRO A 16 20.93 5.22 14.10
N ALA A 17 20.61 4.33 13.16
CA ALA A 17 19.70 3.22 13.41
C ALA A 17 20.18 2.37 14.61
N ASP A 18 19.33 2.29 15.64
CA ASP A 18 19.57 1.54 16.89
C ASP A 18 18.57 0.39 17.09
N GLY A 19 17.60 0.27 16.18
CA GLY A 19 16.51 -0.68 16.23
C GLY A 19 16.79 -2.04 15.57
N SER A 20 15.78 -2.90 15.57
CA SER A 20 15.83 -4.24 14.96
C SER A 20 14.77 -4.41 13.88
N ILE A 21 15.04 -5.17 12.83
CA ILE A 21 14.02 -5.52 11.82
C ILE A 21 12.90 -6.42 12.38
N LEU A 22 13.13 -7.04 13.55
CA LEU A 22 12.27 -8.07 14.11
C LEU A 22 10.79 -7.67 14.27
N PRO A 23 10.41 -6.48 14.78
CA PRO A 23 9.01 -6.09 14.90
C PRO A 23 8.27 -6.11 13.55
N HIS A 24 8.95 -5.73 12.46
CA HIS A 24 8.36 -5.76 11.12
C HIS A 24 8.12 -7.19 10.62
N LEU A 25 9.09 -8.09 10.83
CA LEU A 25 8.95 -9.50 10.47
C LEU A 25 7.84 -10.18 11.28
N LEU A 26 7.79 -9.89 12.59
CA LEU A 26 6.72 -10.37 13.47
C LEU A 26 5.35 -9.82 13.06
N LEU A 27 5.28 -8.56 12.63
CA LEU A 27 4.04 -7.96 12.14
C LEU A 27 3.49 -8.70 10.91
N PHE A 28 4.36 -9.12 9.98
CA PHE A 28 3.95 -9.98 8.86
C PHE A 28 3.51 -11.37 9.32
N GLY A 29 4.26 -11.99 10.23
CA GLY A 29 3.91 -13.28 10.81
C GLY A 29 2.54 -13.27 11.50
N VAL A 30 2.28 -12.28 12.36
CA VAL A 30 1.01 -12.15 13.08
C VAL A 30 -0.17 -11.91 12.14
N GLN A 31 0.01 -11.13 11.06
CA GLN A 31 -1.02 -10.97 10.03
C GLN A 31 -1.39 -12.31 9.38
N MET A 32 -0.42 -13.17 9.07
CA MET A 32 -0.69 -14.49 8.53
C MET A 32 -1.38 -15.39 9.56
N ILE A 33 -0.87 -15.41 10.78
CA ILE A 33 -1.45 -16.17 11.91
C ILE A 33 -2.91 -15.75 12.13
N ALA A 34 -3.23 -14.46 12.03
CA ALA A 34 -4.59 -13.94 12.16
C ALA A 34 -5.58 -14.58 11.18
N LEU A 35 -5.12 -14.98 9.99
CA LEU A 35 -5.95 -15.61 8.96
C LEU A 35 -5.95 -17.14 9.00
N ILE A 36 -4.88 -17.78 9.49
CA ILE A 36 -4.73 -19.25 9.42
C ILE A 36 -4.95 -19.98 10.75
N ALA A 37 -4.95 -19.26 11.88
CA ALA A 37 -5.13 -19.84 13.20
C ALA A 37 -6.52 -20.47 13.37
N PRO A 38 -6.65 -21.55 14.16
CA PRO A 38 -7.95 -22.13 14.49
C PRO A 38 -8.83 -21.12 15.24
N PRO A 39 -10.16 -21.29 15.20
CA PRO A 39 -11.05 -20.43 15.98
C PRO A 39 -10.90 -20.71 17.48
N PHE A 40 -10.73 -19.64 18.26
CA PHE A 40 -10.78 -19.67 19.72
C PHE A 40 -11.35 -18.36 20.23
N HIS A 41 -11.91 -18.37 21.44
CA HIS A 41 -12.78 -17.30 21.96
C HIS A 41 -12.13 -15.90 21.92
N HIS A 42 -10.84 -15.79 22.23
CA HIS A 42 -10.11 -14.52 22.25
C HIS A 42 -9.24 -14.26 21.00
N ARG A 43 -9.44 -15.01 19.91
CA ARG A 43 -8.63 -14.89 18.68
C ARG A 43 -8.64 -13.48 18.12
N LYS A 44 -9.82 -12.90 17.97
CA LYS A 44 -10.02 -11.56 17.43
C LYS A 44 -9.31 -10.49 18.27
N THR A 45 -9.54 -10.48 19.58
CA THR A 45 -8.95 -9.47 20.48
C THR A 45 -7.44 -9.62 20.58
N LEU A 46 -6.93 -10.84 20.74
CA LEU A 46 -5.50 -11.10 20.88
C LEU A 46 -4.75 -10.71 19.60
N LEU A 47 -5.18 -11.23 18.44
CA LEU A 47 -4.44 -11.01 17.19
C LEU A 47 -4.59 -9.58 16.67
N ALA A 48 -5.75 -8.94 16.83
CA ALA A 48 -5.92 -7.52 16.48
C ALA A 48 -5.03 -6.61 17.35
N SER A 49 -5.01 -6.83 18.68
CA SER A 49 -4.14 -6.06 19.58
C SER A 49 -2.66 -6.28 19.26
N SER A 50 -2.24 -7.52 18.97
CA SER A 50 -0.87 -7.80 18.54
C SER A 50 -0.49 -7.08 17.24
N ILE A 51 -1.39 -7.03 16.24
CA ILE A 51 -1.16 -6.29 15.00
C ILE A 51 -0.97 -4.79 15.29
N VAL A 52 -1.84 -4.20 16.11
CA VAL A 52 -1.76 -2.76 16.44
C VAL A 52 -0.48 -2.44 17.22
N ILE A 53 -0.16 -3.23 18.23
CA ILE A 53 1.06 -3.04 19.04
C ILE A 53 2.30 -3.17 18.16
N LEU A 54 2.41 -4.22 17.35
CA LEU A 54 3.55 -4.41 16.47
C LEU A 54 3.65 -3.32 15.39
N ALA A 55 2.53 -2.83 14.86
CA ALA A 55 2.53 -1.70 13.94
C ALA A 55 3.05 -0.43 14.60
N ILE A 56 2.65 -0.13 15.85
CA ILE A 56 3.16 1.03 16.59
C ILE A 56 4.66 0.86 16.86
N VAL A 57 5.08 -0.30 17.39
CA VAL A 57 6.50 -0.60 17.66
C VAL A 57 7.33 -0.47 16.39
N SER A 58 6.87 -1.03 15.26
CA SER A 58 7.53 -0.91 13.96
C SER A 58 7.70 0.53 13.47
N ASN A 59 6.79 1.45 13.77
CA ASN A 59 6.90 2.84 13.34
C ASN A 59 7.81 3.68 14.25
N ILE A 60 7.96 3.29 15.51
CA ILE A 60 8.84 3.97 16.47
C ILE A 60 10.27 3.43 16.38
N ASN A 61 10.42 2.16 16.00
CA ASN A 61 11.69 1.44 15.90
C ASN A 61 12.47 1.82 14.63
N ARG A 62 13.64 2.44 14.82
CA ARG A 62 14.54 2.87 13.76
C ARG A 62 15.52 1.76 13.37
N PHE A 63 15.08 0.82 12.54
CA PHE A 63 15.87 -0.39 12.26
C PHE A 63 16.89 -0.27 11.12
N THR A 64 16.79 0.75 10.26
CA THR A 64 17.69 0.90 9.12
C THR A 64 17.79 2.34 8.67
N ASP A 65 18.99 2.73 8.24
CA ASP A 65 19.28 3.99 7.55
C ASP A 65 19.28 3.81 6.02
N ASP A 66 19.11 2.58 5.50
CA ASP A 66 18.98 2.33 4.06
C ASP A 66 17.57 2.71 3.58
N PRO A 67 17.43 3.75 2.74
CA PRO A 67 16.13 4.19 2.25
C PRO A 67 15.44 3.12 1.40
N GLY A 68 16.20 2.25 0.71
CA GLY A 68 15.63 1.16 -0.09
C GLY A 68 14.91 0.13 0.78
N LEU A 69 15.56 -0.31 1.84
CA LEU A 69 14.99 -1.24 2.82
C LEU A 69 13.86 -0.59 3.62
N ALA A 70 14.02 0.65 4.10
CA ALA A 70 13.01 1.37 4.86
C ALA A 70 11.70 1.51 4.07
N GLN A 71 11.80 1.92 2.80
CA GLN A 71 10.67 2.14 1.91
C GLN A 71 9.72 0.94 1.82
N PHE A 72 10.27 -0.28 1.72
CA PHE A 72 9.47 -1.49 1.64
C PHE A 72 8.57 -1.68 2.87
N PHE A 73 9.11 -1.46 4.07
CA PHE A 73 8.37 -1.61 5.31
C PHE A 73 7.43 -0.42 5.59
N SER A 74 7.83 0.80 5.22
CA SER A 74 6.97 1.99 5.34
C SER A 74 5.71 1.88 4.49
N LEU A 75 5.77 1.22 3.33
CA LEU A 75 4.62 0.99 2.45
C LEU A 75 3.75 -0.22 2.82
N ALA A 76 4.11 -0.97 3.88
CA ALA A 76 3.35 -2.15 4.29
C ALA A 76 2.01 -1.83 4.98
N TRP A 77 1.75 -0.57 5.32
CA TRP A 77 0.59 -0.16 6.10
C TRP A 77 -0.80 -0.55 5.55
N PRO A 78 -1.05 -0.54 4.23
CA PRO A 78 -2.35 -0.96 3.71
C PRO A 78 -2.66 -2.44 4.02
N HIS A 79 -1.62 -3.25 4.19
CA HIS A 79 -1.75 -4.69 4.38
C HIS A 79 -2.21 -4.98 5.81
N TYR A 80 -1.54 -4.45 6.83
CA TYR A 80 -1.96 -4.69 8.21
C TYR A 80 -3.31 -4.05 8.54
N LEU A 81 -3.66 -2.91 7.94
CA LEU A 81 -4.99 -2.32 8.10
C LEU A 81 -6.08 -3.17 7.43
N SER A 82 -5.81 -3.73 6.26
CA SER A 82 -6.73 -4.63 5.56
C SER A 82 -6.98 -5.93 6.33
N ILE A 83 -5.96 -6.48 6.97
CA ILE A 83 -6.11 -7.65 7.84
C ILE A 83 -6.87 -7.28 9.11
N LEU A 84 -6.56 -6.13 9.71
CA LEU A 84 -7.26 -5.63 10.89
C LEU A 84 -8.76 -5.44 10.60
N GLU A 85 -9.12 -4.85 9.46
CA GLU A 85 -10.52 -4.72 9.01
C GLU A 85 -11.23 -6.08 8.93
N LYS A 86 -10.57 -7.10 8.36
CA LYS A 86 -11.15 -8.45 8.21
C LYS A 86 -11.31 -9.17 9.53
N VAL A 87 -10.31 -9.08 10.41
CA VAL A 87 -10.33 -9.73 11.72
C VAL A 87 -11.34 -9.04 12.65
N LEU A 88 -11.40 -7.71 12.64
CA LEU A 88 -12.34 -6.96 13.47
C LEU A 88 -13.78 -7.04 12.95
N GLY A 89 -13.98 -7.02 11.63
CA GLY A 89 -15.30 -7.12 11.02
C GLY A 89 -15.89 -8.53 10.99
N ALA A 90 -15.10 -9.56 11.29
CA ALA A 90 -15.57 -10.94 11.24
C ALA A 90 -16.45 -11.33 12.45
N PRO A 91 -17.58 -12.03 12.23
CA PRO A 91 -18.31 -12.71 13.28
C PRO A 91 -17.57 -13.99 13.71
N TYR A 92 -17.97 -14.55 14.86
CA TYR A 92 -17.50 -15.87 15.29
C TYR A 92 -17.91 -16.95 14.27
N PRO A 93 -17.06 -17.95 13.93
CA PRO A 93 -15.73 -18.29 14.46
C PRO A 93 -14.52 -17.48 13.94
N GLY A 94 -14.69 -16.63 12.93
CA GLY A 94 -13.58 -15.85 12.38
C GLY A 94 -13.78 -15.38 10.93
N PRO A 95 -12.75 -14.76 10.31
CA PRO A 95 -12.80 -14.20 8.96
C PRO A 95 -13.13 -15.23 7.87
N GLU A 96 -13.00 -16.51 8.17
CA GLU A 96 -13.38 -17.62 7.28
C GLU A 96 -14.85 -17.60 6.86
N THR A 97 -15.70 -17.04 7.72
CA THR A 97 -17.14 -16.94 7.49
C THR A 97 -17.53 -15.81 6.56
N THR A 98 -16.67 -14.81 6.36
CA THR A 98 -17.00 -13.60 5.60
C THR A 98 -16.23 -13.48 4.31
N LEU A 99 -15.22 -14.32 4.08
CA LEU A 99 -14.30 -14.18 2.96
C LEU A 99 -14.30 -15.47 2.12
N TRP A 100 -14.85 -15.38 0.91
CA TRP A 100 -14.81 -16.46 -0.07
C TRP A 100 -14.66 -15.90 -1.49
N ARG A 101 -14.09 -16.73 -2.37
CA ARG A 101 -13.99 -16.42 -3.80
C ARG A 101 -15.32 -16.64 -4.49
N ILE A 102 -15.62 -15.84 -5.51
CA ILE A 102 -16.92 -15.88 -6.22
C ILE A 102 -17.08 -17.18 -7.03
N ASP A 103 -15.98 -17.79 -7.48
CA ASP A 103 -15.94 -19.05 -8.23
C ASP A 103 -15.96 -20.30 -7.33
N ARG A 104 -16.04 -20.13 -6.01
CA ARG A 104 -15.97 -21.21 -5.03
C ARG A 104 -17.21 -21.20 -4.13
N PRO A 105 -17.55 -22.34 -3.51
CA PRO A 105 -18.66 -22.37 -2.57
C PRO A 105 -18.43 -21.37 -1.43
N PRO A 106 -19.49 -20.72 -0.93
CA PRO A 106 -19.41 -19.87 0.25
C PRO A 106 -18.74 -20.60 1.41
N TYR A 107 -17.98 -19.85 2.21
CA TYR A 107 -17.30 -20.36 3.41
C TYR A 107 -16.23 -21.45 3.16
N GLU A 108 -15.62 -21.48 1.96
CA GLU A 108 -14.55 -22.44 1.60
C GLU A 108 -13.46 -22.56 2.68
N ALA A 109 -13.16 -21.44 3.35
CA ALA A 109 -12.10 -21.32 4.31
C ALA A 109 -12.33 -22.05 5.64
N LEU A 110 -13.59 -22.40 5.96
CA LEU A 110 -13.96 -23.19 7.14
C LEU A 110 -13.58 -24.67 6.98
N GLN A 111 -13.52 -25.17 5.75
CA GLN A 111 -13.18 -26.56 5.44
C GLN A 111 -11.66 -26.78 5.36
N LEU A 112 -10.88 -25.69 5.38
CA LEU A 112 -9.43 -25.75 5.29
C LEU A 112 -8.81 -26.00 6.67
N THR A 113 -7.89 -26.96 6.74
CA THR A 113 -7.12 -27.25 7.96
C THR A 113 -6.31 -26.02 8.37
N SER A 114 -6.40 -25.66 9.66
CA SER A 114 -5.60 -24.57 10.25
C SER A 114 -4.11 -24.84 10.04
N PHE A 115 -3.34 -23.80 9.69
CA PHE A 115 -1.92 -23.89 9.29
C PHE A 115 -1.60 -24.83 8.11
N GLY A 116 -2.62 -25.40 7.43
CA GLY A 116 -2.42 -26.24 6.26
C GLY A 116 -1.97 -25.44 5.03
N PRO A 117 -1.34 -26.08 4.03
CA PRO A 117 -0.81 -25.40 2.84
C PRO A 117 -1.90 -24.66 2.05
N ARG A 118 -3.10 -25.25 1.93
CA ARG A 118 -4.24 -24.60 1.26
C ARG A 118 -4.72 -23.35 2.01
N LYS A 119 -4.70 -23.39 3.35
CA LYS A 119 -5.07 -22.27 4.21
C LYS A 119 -4.04 -21.14 4.14
N LEU A 120 -2.75 -21.49 4.09
CA LEU A 120 -1.66 -20.55 3.87
C LEU A 120 -1.78 -19.85 2.52
N ILE A 121 -2.04 -20.58 1.44
CA ILE A 121 -2.27 -19.98 0.11
C ILE A 121 -3.50 -19.07 0.15
N TRP A 122 -4.60 -19.50 0.77
CA TRP A 122 -5.80 -18.69 0.93
C TRP A 122 -5.52 -17.37 1.68
N ALA A 123 -4.80 -17.43 2.80
CA ALA A 123 -4.41 -16.27 3.59
C ALA A 123 -3.46 -15.33 2.83
N PHE A 124 -2.48 -15.90 2.13
CA PHE A 124 -1.54 -15.16 1.29
C PHE A 124 -2.27 -14.39 0.18
N VAL A 125 -3.24 -15.01 -0.49
CA VAL A 125 -4.06 -14.32 -1.50
C VAL A 125 -4.85 -13.19 -0.87
N ILE A 126 -5.46 -13.36 0.30
CA ILE A 126 -6.19 -12.28 1.00
C ILE A 126 -5.26 -11.13 1.36
N TRP A 127 -4.03 -11.43 1.79
CA TRP A 127 -3.05 -10.44 2.21
C TRP A 127 -2.64 -9.50 1.07
N PHE A 128 -2.38 -10.05 -0.12
CA PHE A 128 -2.03 -9.26 -1.30
C PHE A 128 -3.24 -8.71 -2.08
N ASN A 129 -4.40 -9.36 -1.99
CA ASN A 129 -5.61 -8.96 -2.71
C ASN A 129 -6.42 -7.90 -1.95
N LEU A 130 -5.80 -6.74 -1.72
CA LEU A 130 -6.40 -5.62 -0.99
C LEU A 130 -7.68 -5.08 -1.65
N ARG A 131 -7.81 -5.26 -2.97
CA ARG A 131 -8.99 -4.85 -3.76
C ARG A 131 -10.10 -5.91 -3.81
N GLY A 132 -9.84 -7.13 -3.31
CA GLY A 132 -10.80 -8.23 -3.30
C GLY A 132 -11.21 -8.73 -4.68
N ILE A 133 -10.32 -8.68 -5.68
CA ILE A 133 -10.60 -9.10 -7.06
C ILE A 133 -11.06 -10.56 -7.08
N ARG A 134 -12.27 -10.81 -7.58
CA ARG A 134 -12.97 -12.12 -7.59
C ARG A 134 -13.31 -12.69 -6.21
N TRP A 135 -13.42 -11.83 -5.20
CA TRP A 135 -13.95 -12.20 -3.89
C TRP A 135 -15.27 -11.50 -3.65
N ASN A 136 -16.07 -12.03 -2.72
CA ASN A 136 -17.37 -11.48 -2.35
C ASN A 136 -17.33 -10.01 -1.87
N TYR A 137 -16.16 -9.48 -1.55
CA TYR A 137 -15.92 -8.11 -1.08
C TYR A 137 -15.21 -7.21 -2.09
N GLN A 138 -15.21 -7.56 -3.38
CA GLN A 138 -14.53 -6.78 -4.41
C GLN A 138 -14.90 -5.30 -4.39
N VAL A 139 -13.89 -4.42 -4.41
CA VAL A 139 -14.10 -2.97 -4.42
C VAL A 139 -14.78 -2.53 -5.72
N GLN A 140 -15.70 -1.57 -5.64
CA GLN A 140 -16.38 -1.00 -6.80
C GLN A 140 -15.44 -0.15 -7.67
N ASN A 141 -15.78 0.00 -8.96
CA ASN A 141 -15.06 0.81 -9.96
C ASN A 141 -13.68 0.27 -10.35
N ILE A 142 -13.50 -1.06 -10.32
CA ILE A 142 -12.31 -1.67 -10.91
C ILE A 142 -12.40 -1.56 -12.43
N PRO A 143 -11.38 -0.99 -13.10
CA PRO A 143 -11.37 -0.92 -14.56
C PRO A 143 -11.47 -2.31 -15.18
N ALA A 144 -12.27 -2.43 -16.24
CA ALA A 144 -12.28 -3.64 -17.05
C ALA A 144 -10.88 -3.89 -17.63
N GLU A 145 -10.49 -5.16 -17.68
CA GLU A 145 -9.23 -5.59 -18.28
C GLU A 145 -9.17 -5.18 -19.76
N HIS A 146 -8.02 -4.64 -20.18
CA HIS A 146 -7.84 -4.12 -21.54
C HIS A 146 -7.54 -5.21 -22.57
N VAL A 147 -7.20 -6.42 -22.12
CA VAL A 147 -6.90 -7.57 -22.99
C VAL A 147 -8.10 -8.53 -22.95
N PRO A 148 -9.09 -8.38 -23.83
CA PRO A 148 -10.19 -9.33 -23.94
C PRO A 148 -9.68 -10.65 -24.53
N GLY A 149 -9.75 -11.72 -23.74
CA GLY A 149 -9.52 -13.09 -24.19
C GLY A 149 -8.53 -13.90 -23.35
N ASN A 150 -8.82 -15.20 -23.17
CA ASN A 150 -8.13 -16.13 -22.28
C ASN A 150 -6.68 -16.49 -22.69
N SER A 151 -6.03 -15.75 -23.58
CA SER A 151 -4.69 -16.09 -24.05
C SER A 151 -3.63 -15.64 -23.05
N LYS A 152 -3.19 -16.58 -22.21
CA LYS A 152 -2.10 -16.41 -21.23
C LYS A 152 -0.90 -15.67 -21.82
N TRP A 153 -0.44 -16.06 -23.01
CA TRP A 153 0.76 -15.49 -23.62
C TRP A 153 0.57 -14.07 -24.14
N ARG A 154 -0.64 -13.73 -24.65
CA ARG A 154 -0.94 -12.33 -25.03
C ARG A 154 -0.92 -11.41 -23.81
N PHE A 155 -1.51 -11.85 -22.70
CA PHE A 155 -1.43 -11.13 -21.44
C PHE A 155 0.01 -10.97 -20.97
N LEU A 156 0.81 -12.04 -20.96
CA LEU A 156 2.20 -11.98 -20.51
C LEU A 156 3.04 -11.04 -21.38
N LEU A 157 2.87 -11.05 -22.71
CA LEU A 157 3.57 -10.14 -23.60
C LEU A 157 3.17 -8.68 -23.35
N ASP A 158 1.87 -8.38 -23.21
CA ASP A 158 1.37 -7.04 -22.90
C ASP A 158 1.90 -6.52 -21.55
N ARG A 159 1.85 -7.36 -20.51
CA ARG A 159 2.39 -7.02 -19.19
C ARG A 159 3.90 -6.85 -19.23
N PHE A 160 4.62 -7.69 -19.96
CA PHE A 160 6.07 -7.56 -20.11
C PHE A 160 6.46 -6.25 -20.82
N LEU A 161 5.79 -5.89 -21.92
CA LEU A 161 6.01 -4.60 -22.59
C LEU A 161 5.65 -3.42 -21.68
N THR A 162 4.57 -3.54 -20.90
CA THR A 162 4.20 -2.54 -19.90
C THR A 162 5.27 -2.42 -18.81
N PHE A 163 5.83 -3.55 -18.35
CA PHE A 163 6.91 -3.59 -17.37
C PHE A 163 8.16 -2.88 -17.88
N ILE A 164 8.60 -3.15 -19.12
CA ILE A 164 9.74 -2.45 -19.74
C ILE A 164 9.49 -0.95 -19.83
N ARG A 165 8.29 -0.52 -20.26
CA ARG A 165 7.92 0.91 -20.29
C ARG A 165 8.01 1.55 -18.91
N LEU A 166 7.48 0.87 -17.88
CA LEU A 166 7.53 1.34 -16.49
C LEU A 166 8.96 1.40 -15.95
N LEU A 167 9.82 0.45 -16.31
CA LEU A 167 11.24 0.48 -15.95
C LEU A 167 11.94 1.70 -16.55
N LEU A 168 11.75 1.96 -17.85
CA LEU A 168 12.34 3.13 -18.51
C LEU A 168 11.80 4.45 -17.92
N MET A 169 10.51 4.50 -17.59
CA MET A 169 9.92 5.64 -16.88
C MET A 169 10.52 5.81 -15.48
N ALA A 170 10.73 4.71 -14.74
CA ALA A 170 11.32 4.76 -13.40
C ALA A 170 12.76 5.26 -13.45
N ASP A 171 13.56 4.79 -14.41
CA ASP A 171 14.93 5.23 -14.63
C ASP A 171 14.98 6.72 -14.97
N LEU A 172 14.15 7.16 -15.94
CA LEU A 172 14.05 8.58 -16.28
C LEU A 172 13.66 9.43 -15.07
N LEU A 173 12.58 9.07 -14.36
CA LEU A 173 12.09 9.83 -13.21
C LEU A 173 13.09 9.83 -12.05
N GLY A 174 13.81 8.73 -11.84
CA GLY A 174 14.89 8.63 -10.85
C GLY A 174 16.04 9.57 -11.17
N ASN A 175 16.52 9.58 -12.42
CA ASN A 175 17.56 10.50 -12.88
C ASN A 175 17.11 11.96 -12.80
N LEU A 176 15.87 12.26 -13.19
CA LEU A 176 15.33 13.62 -13.05
C LEU A 176 15.20 14.02 -11.59
N ALA A 177 14.84 13.10 -10.70
CA ALA A 177 14.81 13.37 -9.26
C ALA A 177 16.23 13.67 -8.75
N ALA A 178 17.21 12.81 -9.09
CA ALA A 178 18.63 12.99 -8.76
C ALA A 178 19.13 14.38 -9.19
N PHE A 179 18.89 14.73 -10.45
CA PHE A 179 19.29 16.01 -11.02
C PHE A 179 18.60 17.22 -10.37
N ASN A 180 17.30 17.13 -10.05
CA ASN A 180 16.57 18.28 -9.53
C ASN A 180 16.72 18.50 -8.01
N PHE A 181 16.97 17.42 -7.26
CA PHE A 181 16.81 17.42 -5.80
C PHE A 181 18.04 16.89 -5.05
N TYR A 182 18.85 16.04 -5.67
CA TYR A 182 19.97 15.34 -5.00
C TYR A 182 21.33 15.73 -5.58
N SER A 183 21.44 16.94 -6.15
CA SER A 183 22.71 17.47 -6.67
C SER A 183 23.50 18.16 -5.54
N GLY A 184 24.34 17.41 -4.83
CA GLY A 184 25.23 17.90 -3.77
C GLY A 184 25.82 16.78 -2.92
N ASP A 185 26.95 17.04 -2.25
CA ASP A 185 27.66 16.05 -1.41
C ASP A 185 26.88 15.67 -0.13
N GLU A 186 26.04 16.59 0.38
CA GLU A 186 25.11 16.34 1.49
C GLU A 186 23.68 16.75 1.11
N VAL A 187 22.81 15.75 0.93
CA VAL A 187 21.39 15.99 0.62
C VAL A 187 20.58 15.97 1.90
N ASN A 188 20.09 17.13 2.33
CA ASN A 188 19.15 17.22 3.44
C ASN A 188 17.70 17.15 2.93
N SER A 189 17.04 16.04 3.27
CA SER A 189 15.63 15.77 2.97
C SER A 189 14.66 16.90 3.31
N ARG A 190 14.91 17.64 4.41
CA ARG A 190 14.03 18.70 4.91
C ARG A 190 14.10 19.98 4.06
N LEU A 191 15.17 20.12 3.27
CA LEU A 191 15.39 21.27 2.37
C LEU A 191 14.88 21.00 0.95
N LEU A 192 14.43 19.78 0.65
CA LEU A 192 13.85 19.44 -0.64
C LEU A 192 12.58 20.23 -0.89
N THR A 193 12.58 21.02 -1.97
CA THR A 193 11.42 21.83 -2.35
C THR A 193 11.14 21.73 -3.84
N VAL A 194 9.87 21.52 -4.17
CA VAL A 194 9.38 21.59 -5.55
C VAL A 194 9.18 23.03 -6.02
N ARG A 195 9.24 24.02 -5.12
CA ARG A 195 9.02 25.43 -5.44
C ARG A 195 10.13 25.93 -6.36
N HIS A 196 9.75 26.77 -7.32
CA HIS A 196 10.66 27.40 -8.25
C HIS A 196 10.02 28.70 -8.76
N ASP A 197 10.81 29.74 -8.99
CA ASP A 197 10.30 31.06 -9.42
C ASP A 197 9.50 30.98 -10.72
N ARG A 198 9.96 30.12 -11.62
CA ARG A 198 9.25 29.78 -12.86
C ARG A 198 8.23 28.67 -12.62
N PHE A 199 6.95 28.99 -12.83
CA PHE A 199 5.84 28.05 -12.72
C PHE A 199 6.05 26.76 -13.53
N VAL A 200 6.59 26.84 -14.74
CA VAL A 200 6.86 25.67 -15.60
C VAL A 200 7.85 24.71 -14.94
N CYS A 201 8.92 25.23 -14.34
CA CYS A 201 9.91 24.41 -13.62
C CYS A 201 9.30 23.79 -12.36
N GLN A 202 8.46 24.53 -11.64
CA GLN A 202 7.73 24.00 -10.48
C GLN A 202 6.77 22.87 -10.88
N LEU A 203 6.02 23.05 -11.98
CA LEU A 203 5.10 22.05 -12.50
C LEU A 203 5.86 20.78 -12.91
N TYR A 204 6.97 20.93 -13.63
CA TYR A 204 7.85 19.83 -14.02
C TYR A 204 8.40 19.07 -12.81
N ARG A 205 8.96 19.78 -11.82
CA ARG A 205 9.50 19.20 -10.58
C ARG A 205 8.43 18.48 -9.76
N THR A 206 7.23 19.06 -9.71
CA THR A 206 6.09 18.44 -9.02
C THR A 206 5.62 17.19 -9.75
N ALA A 207 5.53 17.24 -11.08
CA ALA A 207 5.13 16.11 -11.90
C ALA A 207 6.14 14.96 -11.82
N SER A 208 7.45 15.24 -11.87
CA SER A 208 8.50 14.22 -11.80
C SER A 208 8.44 13.45 -10.49
N VAL A 209 8.38 14.13 -9.34
CA VAL A 209 8.27 13.49 -8.02
C VAL A 209 6.91 12.79 -7.85
N GLY A 210 5.82 13.43 -8.29
CA GLY A 210 4.47 12.87 -8.18
C GLY A 210 4.26 11.58 -8.98
N MET A 211 4.97 11.39 -10.10
CA MET A 211 4.89 10.16 -10.89
C MET A 211 5.70 8.99 -10.34
N ILE A 212 6.69 9.21 -9.46
CA ILE A 212 7.51 8.13 -8.89
C ILE A 212 6.67 7.05 -8.19
N PRO A 213 5.78 7.38 -7.23
CA PRO A 213 4.96 6.36 -6.57
C PRO A 213 4.03 5.65 -7.56
N TYR A 214 3.48 6.37 -8.53
CA TYR A 214 2.66 5.75 -9.58
C TYR A 214 3.43 4.68 -10.35
N THR A 215 4.64 5.02 -10.81
CA THR A 215 5.47 4.10 -11.61
C THR A 215 5.91 2.90 -10.77
N PHE A 216 6.36 3.12 -9.54
CA PHE A 216 6.84 2.06 -8.66
C PHE A 216 5.74 1.07 -8.27
N MET A 217 4.55 1.55 -7.88
CA MET A 217 3.41 0.70 -7.55
C MET A 217 2.96 -0.13 -8.77
N ASN A 218 2.91 0.47 -9.96
CA ASN A 218 2.60 -0.29 -11.18
C ASN A 218 3.68 -1.32 -11.49
N LEU A 219 4.96 -0.99 -11.31
CA LEU A 219 6.07 -1.89 -11.61
C LEU A 219 5.98 -3.16 -10.74
N GLN A 220 5.77 -2.98 -9.43
CA GLN A 220 5.57 -4.09 -8.49
C GLN A 220 4.32 -4.92 -8.86
N TYR A 221 3.21 -4.24 -9.17
CA TYR A 221 1.97 -4.91 -9.54
C TYR A 221 2.08 -5.73 -10.83
N VAL A 222 2.66 -5.14 -11.89
CA VAL A 222 2.84 -5.80 -13.19
C VAL A 222 3.89 -6.90 -13.10
N GLY A 223 4.99 -6.69 -12.37
CA GLY A 223 5.98 -7.73 -12.10
C GLY A 223 5.36 -8.94 -11.39
N GLY A 224 4.56 -8.68 -10.34
CA GLY A 224 3.77 -9.71 -9.67
C GLY A 224 2.82 -10.44 -10.62
N ALA A 225 2.08 -9.71 -11.45
CA ALA A 225 1.18 -10.29 -12.44
C ALA A 225 1.90 -11.26 -13.40
N ILE A 226 3.07 -10.86 -13.92
CA ILE A 226 3.87 -11.69 -14.81
C ILE A 226 4.28 -12.98 -14.10
N LEU A 227 4.89 -12.89 -12.92
CA LEU A 227 5.37 -14.06 -12.18
C LEU A 227 4.22 -15.03 -11.86
N TRP A 228 3.13 -14.51 -11.29
CA TRP A 228 2.01 -15.33 -10.83
C TRP A 228 1.24 -15.98 -11.99
N VAL A 229 1.07 -15.30 -13.12
CA VAL A 229 0.43 -15.88 -14.30
C VAL A 229 1.38 -16.84 -15.03
N LEU A 230 2.67 -16.54 -15.10
CA LEU A 230 3.68 -17.39 -15.72
C LEU A 230 3.75 -18.76 -15.02
N PHE A 231 3.85 -18.78 -13.70
CA PHE A 231 3.87 -20.00 -12.89
C PHE A 231 2.49 -20.67 -12.71
N GLY A 232 1.41 -20.04 -13.18
CA GLY A 232 0.06 -20.62 -13.16
C GLY A 232 -0.65 -20.54 -11.81
N PHE A 233 -0.20 -19.70 -10.90
CA PHE A 233 -0.87 -19.45 -9.61
C PHE A 233 -2.12 -18.56 -9.75
N SER A 234 -2.24 -17.82 -10.85
CA SER A 234 -3.36 -16.90 -11.13
C SER A 234 -3.67 -16.85 -12.61
N GLN A 235 -4.85 -16.33 -12.94
CA GLN A 235 -5.32 -16.09 -14.31
C GLN A 235 -5.15 -14.61 -14.68
N PRO A 236 -5.05 -14.26 -15.97
CA PRO A 236 -5.04 -12.86 -16.43
C PRO A 236 -6.15 -12.00 -15.80
N ALA A 237 -7.36 -12.54 -15.69
CA ALA A 237 -8.52 -11.90 -15.08
C ALA A 237 -8.37 -11.54 -13.59
N ASP A 238 -7.40 -12.13 -12.89
CA ASP A 238 -7.07 -11.77 -11.51
C ASP A 238 -6.27 -10.46 -11.42
N TRP A 239 -5.80 -9.93 -12.55
CA TRP A 239 -4.88 -8.79 -12.62
C TRP A 239 -5.42 -7.56 -13.39
N PRO A 240 -6.61 -7.03 -13.04
CA PRO A 240 -7.12 -5.82 -13.66
C PRO A 240 -6.20 -4.62 -13.39
N PRO A 241 -6.22 -3.57 -14.25
CA PRO A 241 -5.39 -2.39 -14.11
C PRO A 241 -5.32 -1.85 -12.68
N PHE A 242 -4.11 -1.56 -12.19
CA PHE A 242 -3.90 -1.16 -10.81
C PHE A 242 -4.58 0.18 -10.49
N PHE A 243 -4.31 1.17 -11.34
CA PHE A 243 -4.94 2.49 -11.30
C PHE A 243 -6.18 2.56 -12.19
N GLY A 244 -7.05 3.52 -11.89
CA GLY A 244 -8.23 3.82 -12.70
C GLY A 244 -7.88 4.43 -14.08
N ARG A 245 -8.90 4.80 -14.84
CA ARG A 245 -8.72 5.52 -16.12
C ARG A 245 -8.58 7.02 -15.86
N LEU A 246 -7.48 7.62 -16.31
CA LEU A 246 -7.26 9.07 -16.19
C LEU A 246 -8.37 9.90 -16.85
N ALA A 247 -8.93 9.43 -17.97
CA ALA A 247 -10.06 10.08 -18.65
C ALA A 247 -11.32 10.24 -17.77
N GLN A 248 -11.45 9.47 -16.68
CA GLN A 248 -12.58 9.55 -15.74
C GLN A 248 -12.29 10.48 -14.55
N VAL A 249 -11.10 11.09 -14.50
CA VAL A 249 -10.69 12.00 -13.44
C VAL A 249 -11.17 13.41 -13.79
N THR A 250 -12.42 13.70 -13.44
CA THR A 250 -13.04 15.03 -13.66
C THR A 250 -12.97 15.94 -12.43
N SER A 251 -12.47 15.43 -11.30
CA SER A 251 -12.32 16.17 -10.04
C SER A 251 -11.26 15.53 -9.16
N VAL A 252 -10.76 16.28 -8.17
CA VAL A 252 -9.85 15.75 -7.13
C VAL A 252 -10.48 14.54 -6.42
N ARG A 253 -11.79 14.58 -6.16
CA ARG A 253 -12.52 13.44 -5.58
C ARG A 253 -12.47 12.21 -6.49
N ALA A 254 -12.63 12.38 -7.80
CA ALA A 254 -12.54 11.28 -8.75
C ALA A 254 -11.10 10.73 -8.85
N PHE A 255 -10.09 11.59 -8.75
CA PHE A 255 -8.68 11.16 -8.71
C PHE A 255 -8.44 10.19 -7.53
N TRP A 256 -8.75 10.61 -6.31
CA TRP A 256 -8.49 9.78 -5.15
C TRP A 256 -9.46 8.60 -5.05
N GLY A 257 -10.74 8.80 -5.36
CA GLY A 257 -11.79 7.78 -5.18
C GLY A 257 -11.92 6.75 -6.31
N LYS A 258 -11.47 7.06 -7.53
CA LYS A 258 -11.56 6.18 -8.70
C LYS A 258 -10.20 5.80 -9.26
N PHE A 259 -9.23 6.72 -9.27
CA PHE A 259 -7.92 6.48 -9.89
C PHE A 259 -6.89 5.87 -8.92
N TRP A 260 -6.65 6.49 -7.75
CA TRP A 260 -5.50 6.18 -6.89
C TRP A 260 -5.80 5.19 -5.74
N HIS A 261 -6.76 5.47 -4.85
CA HIS A 261 -6.92 4.76 -3.57
C HIS A 261 -7.79 3.49 -3.60
N GLN A 262 -7.76 2.67 -4.65
CA GLN A 262 -8.63 1.47 -4.68
C GLN A 262 -8.29 0.43 -3.59
N MET A 263 -7.02 0.29 -3.20
CA MET A 263 -6.57 -0.70 -2.20
C MET A 263 -7.05 -0.41 -0.78
N ILE A 264 -7.29 0.86 -0.44
CA ILE A 264 -7.59 1.29 0.92
C ILE A 264 -9.08 1.62 1.12
N ARG A 265 -9.89 1.63 0.05
CA ARG A 265 -11.32 1.99 0.14
C ARG A 265 -12.05 1.18 1.20
N ARG A 266 -11.85 -0.13 1.24
CA ARG A 266 -12.58 -1.01 2.16
C ARG A 266 -12.25 -0.73 3.63
N VAL A 267 -11.00 -0.38 3.94
CA VAL A 267 -10.56 -0.05 5.30
C VAL A 267 -11.25 1.22 5.80
N PHE A 268 -11.37 2.24 4.94
CA PHE A 268 -11.81 3.57 5.36
C PHE A 268 -13.30 3.87 5.17
N ILE A 269 -14.02 3.11 4.32
CA ILE A 269 -15.46 3.31 4.11
C ILE A 269 -16.27 3.10 5.41
N PRO A 270 -16.12 2.01 6.17
CA PRO A 270 -16.90 1.81 7.40
C PRO A 270 -16.70 2.93 8.43
N ILE A 271 -15.46 3.40 8.60
CA ILE A 271 -15.10 4.49 9.50
C ILE A 271 -15.82 5.80 9.10
N SER A 272 -15.94 6.05 7.80
CA SER A 272 -16.63 7.23 7.29
C SER A 272 -18.15 7.22 7.53
N HIS A 273 -18.75 6.04 7.71
CA HIS A 273 -20.18 5.87 7.98
C HIS A 273 -20.52 5.88 9.48
N THR A 274 -19.56 5.57 10.35
CA THR A 274 -19.75 5.58 11.81
C THR A 274 -19.44 6.93 12.46
N LEU A 275 -18.77 7.84 11.75
CA LEU A 275 -18.61 9.22 12.20
C LEU A 275 -19.94 9.98 12.00
N PRO A 276 -20.46 10.68 13.04
CA PRO A 276 -21.66 11.49 12.87
C PRO A 276 -21.42 12.49 11.74
N THR A 277 -22.43 12.69 10.90
CA THR A 277 -22.45 13.59 9.74
C THR A 277 -22.39 15.07 10.15
N THR A 278 -21.44 15.45 10.98
CA THR A 278 -21.06 16.85 11.14
C THR A 278 -20.06 17.18 10.03
N ASN A 279 -20.42 18.12 9.17
CA ASN A 279 -19.69 18.47 7.94
C ASN A 279 -18.20 18.80 8.14
N LEU A 280 -17.77 19.07 9.38
CA LEU A 280 -16.39 19.38 9.75
C LEU A 280 -15.51 18.13 9.99
N ALA A 281 -16.08 17.01 10.43
CA ALA A 281 -15.33 15.79 10.73
C ALA A 281 -14.98 14.96 9.48
N ASN A 282 -15.84 15.01 8.46
CA ASN A 282 -15.58 14.35 7.17
C ASN A 282 -14.42 15.01 6.42
N ASP A 283 -14.30 16.34 6.53
CA ASP A 283 -13.20 17.10 5.94
C ASP A 283 -11.88 16.93 6.72
N SER A 284 -11.91 16.82 8.05
CA SER A 284 -10.69 16.59 8.85
C SER A 284 -10.12 15.18 8.67
N PHE A 285 -10.98 14.16 8.59
CA PHE A 285 -10.56 12.77 8.32
C PHE A 285 -10.08 12.55 6.88
N ARG A 286 -10.69 13.24 5.90
CA ARG A 286 -10.19 13.24 4.52
C ARG A 286 -8.87 14.00 4.38
N ARG A 287 -8.67 15.09 5.13
CA ARG A 287 -7.38 15.79 5.22
C ARG A 287 -6.33 14.93 5.92
N SER A 288 -6.70 14.13 6.93
CA SER A 288 -5.78 13.21 7.59
C SER A 288 -5.28 12.12 6.63
N MET A 289 -6.14 11.62 5.73
CA MET A 289 -5.78 10.68 4.65
C MET A 289 -4.73 11.28 3.70
N PHE A 290 -4.90 12.54 3.28
CA PHE A 290 -3.87 13.25 2.50
C PHE A 290 -2.57 13.40 3.29
N THR A 291 -2.63 13.79 4.56
CA THR A 291 -1.43 13.93 5.37
C THR A 291 -0.79 12.61 5.74
N LEU A 292 -1.51 11.48 5.79
CA LEU A 292 -0.92 10.18 6.08
C LEU A 292 -0.15 9.67 4.85
N ASP A 293 -0.73 9.74 3.65
CA ASP A 293 -0.02 9.39 2.41
C ASP A 293 1.12 10.36 2.10
N LEU A 294 0.95 11.67 2.30
CA LEU A 294 2.04 12.64 2.14
C LEU A 294 3.07 12.58 3.26
N ARG A 295 2.71 12.36 4.54
CA ARG A 295 3.72 12.24 5.61
C ARG A 295 4.44 10.91 5.54
N VAL A 296 3.79 9.81 5.14
CA VAL A 296 4.47 8.55 4.86
C VAL A 296 5.37 8.75 3.65
N THR A 297 4.90 9.31 2.53
CA THR A 297 5.73 9.58 1.33
C THR A 297 6.84 10.61 1.55
N CYS A 298 6.65 11.61 2.41
CA CYS A 298 7.68 12.60 2.77
C CYS A 298 8.62 12.10 3.87
N SER A 299 8.16 11.22 4.78
CA SER A 299 9.02 10.49 5.72
C SER A 299 9.89 9.46 5.00
N ILE A 300 9.39 8.92 3.89
CA ILE A 300 10.07 8.01 2.97
C ILE A 300 11.22 8.69 2.22
N TYR A 301 11.13 10.00 2.01
CA TYR A 301 12.18 10.83 1.45
C TYR A 301 12.99 11.56 2.52
N GLN A 302 13.15 10.95 3.70
CA GLN A 302 14.27 11.24 4.60
C GLN A 302 15.42 10.23 4.37
N PRO A 303 16.27 10.41 3.36
CA PRO A 303 17.66 10.03 3.52
C PRO A 303 18.33 11.14 4.34
N GLY A 304 18.85 10.81 5.53
CA GLY A 304 19.61 11.75 6.36
C GLY A 304 18.80 12.87 7.01
#